data_AF-A0A3D2BRZ5-F1
#
_entry.id   AF-A0A3D2BRZ5-F1
#
_cell.length_a   1.000
_cell.length_b   1.000
_cell.length_c   1.000
_cell.angle_alpha   90.00
_cell.angle_beta   90.00
_cell.angle_gamma   90.00
#
_symmetry.space_group_name_H-M   'P 1'
#
loop_
_entity.id
_entity.type
_entity.pdbx_description
1 polymer ?
#
loop_
_entity_poly.entity_id
_entity_poly.type
_entity_poly.pdbx_seq_one_letter_code
_entity_poly.pdbx_strand_id
1 'polypeptide(L)' 'MFVRNAWYVAAWETEISETPLARTILNEPVVMYRATDGIVALEDRCCHRALPLSM' A
#
# COMPACT_ATOMS: atom_id res chain seq x y z
N MET A 1 4.97 1.16 19.99
CA MET A 1 4.64 2.56 19.65
C MET A 1 5.48 2.95 18.44
N PHE A 2 4.87 3.47 17.38
CA PHE A 2 5.56 3.89 16.14
C PHE A 2 5.56 5.41 15.99
N VAL A 3 6.59 5.98 15.36
CA VAL A 3 6.59 7.39 14.94
C VAL A 3 5.81 7.47 13.62
N ARG A 4 4.63 8.08 13.64
CA ARG A 4 3.72 8.06 12.48
C ARG A 4 3.96 9.21 11.50
N ASN A 5 4.38 10.37 12.00
CA ASN A 5 4.53 11.59 11.20
C ASN A 5 5.97 11.70 10.67
N ALA A 6 6.42 10.67 9.97
CA ALA A 6 7.74 10.59 9.35
C ALA A 6 7.67 9.78 8.06
N TRP A 7 8.66 9.96 7.19
CA TRP A 7 8.77 9.19 5.94
C TRP A 7 9.35 7.80 6.20
N TYR A 8 8.71 6.78 5.63
CA TYR A 8 9.16 5.39 5.63
C TYR A 8 9.24 4.87 4.20
N VAL A 9 10.30 4.13 3.88
CA VAL A 9 10.40 3.44 2.59
C VAL A 9 9.39 2.30 2.57
N ALA A 10 8.43 2.35 1.65
CA ALA A 10 7.36 1.36 1.55
C ALA A 10 7.75 0.15 0.67
N ALA A 11 8.47 0.38 -0.43
CA ALA A 11 8.99 -0.63 -1.35
C ALA A 11 10.08 -0.05 -2.27
N TRP A 12 10.81 -0.92 -2.98
CA TRP A 12 11.65 -0.52 -4.10
C TRP A 12 10.82 -0.30 -5.37
N GLU A 13 11.30 0.55 -6.28
CA GLU A 13 10.61 0.80 -7.55
C GLU A 13 10.34 -0.49 -8.36
N THR A 14 11.30 -1.43 -8.33
CA THR A 14 11.23 -2.71 -9.04
C THR A 14 10.21 -3.68 -8.47
N GLU A 15 9.71 -3.44 -7.25
CA GLU A 15 8.67 -4.27 -6.62
C GLU A 15 7.26 -3.82 -7.03
N ILE A 16 7.11 -2.59 -7.55
CA ILE A 16 5.80 -2.00 -7.85
C ILE A 16 5.50 -2.08 -9.34
N SER A 17 4.49 -2.89 -9.66
CA SER A 17 3.93 -3.10 -11.00
C SER A 17 2.44 -2.74 -11.02
N GLU A 18 1.76 -3.01 -12.13
CA GLU A 18 0.29 -2.89 -12.23
C GLU A 18 -0.43 -3.88 -11.30
N THR A 19 0.23 -4.98 -10.90
CA THR A 19 -0.30 -5.93 -9.93
C THR A 19 -0.21 -5.35 -8.51
N PRO A 20 -1.30 -5.40 -7.71
CA PRO A 20 -1.29 -4.96 -6.32
C PRO A 20 -0.22 -5.65 -5.46
N LEU A 21 0.59 -4.85 -4.77
CA LEU A 21 1.54 -5.27 -3.75
C LEU A 21 1.00 -4.93 -2.36
N ALA A 22 0.67 -5.94 -1.57
CA ALA A 22 0.27 -5.78 -0.16
C ALA A 22 1.48 -5.75 0.77
N ARG A 23 1.50 -4.83 1.72
CA ARG A 23 2.44 -4.80 2.85
C ARG A 23 1.79 -4.24 4.11
N THR A 24 2.30 -4.66 5.26
CA THR A 24 1.96 -4.05 6.55
C THR A 24 3.06 -3.09 6.96
N ILE A 25 2.73 -1.81 7.15
CA ILE A 25 3.68 -0.75 7.53
C ILE A 25 3.15 -0.09 8.80
N LEU A 26 3.96 -0.07 9.88
CA LEU A 26 3.55 0.46 11.19
C LEU A 26 2.23 -0.14 11.73
N ASN A 27 2.00 -1.43 11.47
CA ASN A 27 0.77 -2.19 11.73
C ASN A 27 -0.46 -1.76 10.92
N GLU A 28 -0.30 -1.01 9.83
CA GLU A 28 -1.39 -0.67 8.91
C GLU A 28 -1.24 -1.46 7.61
N PRO A 29 -2.29 -2.15 7.15
CA PRO A 29 -2.28 -2.86 5.88
C PRO A 29 -2.38 -1.84 4.74
N VAL A 30 -1.40 -1.84 3.85
CA VAL A 30 -1.24 -0.91 2.73
C VAL A 30 -1.12 -1.69 1.44
N VAL A 31 -1.89 -1.30 0.42
CA VAL A 31 -1.76 -1.82 -0.94
C VAL A 31 -1.13 -0.75 -1.83
N MET A 32 -0.18 -1.14 -2.66
CA MET A 32 0.50 -0.28 -3.61
C MET A 32 0.46 -0.87 -5.02
N TYR A 33 0.28 -0.04 -6.04
CA TYR A 33 0.40 -0.45 -7.44
C TYR A 33 0.76 0.73 -8.33
N ARG A 34 1.21 0.44 -9.55
CA ARG A 34 1.51 1.42 -10.59
C ARG A 34 0.23 1.72 -11.37
N ALA A 35 -0.26 2.96 -11.26
CA ALA A 35 -1.30 3.52 -12.09
C ALA A 35 -0.70 4.27 -13.29
N THR A 36 -1.54 4.77 -14.20
CA THR A 36 -1.11 5.50 -15.40
C THR A 36 -0.29 6.76 -15.07
N ASP A 37 -0.61 7.42 -13.95
CA ASP A 37 -0.04 8.71 -13.58
C ASP A 37 1.04 8.59 -12.48
N GLY A 38 1.35 7.37 -12.03
CA GLY A 38 2.36 7.12 -11.01
C GLY A 38 2.01 5.99 -10.04
N ILE A 39 2.74 5.90 -8.94
CA ILE A 39 2.52 4.90 -7.89
C ILE A 39 1.48 5.41 -6.91
N VAL A 40 0.48 4.58 -6.61
CA VAL A 40 -0.54 4.87 -5.61
C VAL A 40 -0.40 3.95 -4.40
N ALA A 41 -0.80 4.45 -3.24
CA ALA A 41 -0.85 3.70 -1.99
C ALA A 41 -2.20 3.95 -1.31
N LEU A 42 -2.89 2.87 -0.92
CA LEU A 42 -4.19 2.92 -0.25
C LEU A 42 -4.14 2.05 1.01
N GLU A 43 -5.05 2.25 1.96
CA GLU A 43 -5.36 1.21 2.95
C GLU A 43 -5.78 -0.05 2.18
N ASP A 44 -5.20 -1.20 2.51
CA ASP A 44 -5.55 -2.48 1.88
C ASP A 44 -6.88 -3.01 2.43
N ARG A 45 -7.93 -2.23 2.22
CA ARG A 45 -9.25 -2.43 2.80
C ARG A 45 -10.32 -1.74 1.94
N CYS A 46 -11.21 -2.54 1.36
CA CYS A 46 -12.38 -2.04 0.65
C CYS A 46 -13.30 -1.27 1.61
N CYS A 47 -13.70 -0.05 1.22
CA CYS A 47 -14.57 0.81 2.02
C CYS A 47 -15.97 0.20 2.27
N HIS A 48 -16.42 -0.75 1.43
CA HIS A 48 -17.74 -1.36 1.54
C HIS A 48 -17.76 -2.50 2.57
N ARG A 49 -16.85 -3.48 2.47
CA ARG A 49 -16.88 -4.71 3.28
C ARG A 49 -15.55 -5.12 3.89
N ALA A 50 -14.56 -4.24 3.86
CA ALA A 50 -13.24 -4.46 4.45
C ALA A 50 -12.47 -5.68 3.92
N LEU A 51 -12.81 -6.17 2.73
CA LEU A 51 -11.96 -7.14 2.02
C LEU A 51 -10.67 -6.45 1.55
N PRO A 52 -9.53 -7.15 1.54
CA PRO A 52 -8.29 -6.59 1.00
C PRO A 52 -8.47 -6.27 -0.49
N LEU A 53 -7.93 -5.12 -0.88
CA LEU A 53 -7.91 -4.66 -2.26
C LEU A 53 -6.85 -5.38 -3.09
N SER A 54 -5.88 -6.03 -2.44
CA SER A 54 -4.80 -6.78 -3.08
C SER A 54 -5.17 -8.20 -3.55
N MET A 55 -6.45 -8.60 -3.47
CA MET A 55 -6.93 -9.94 -3.83
C MET A 55 -6.85 -10.23 -5.32
#